data_AF-A0A7S3RCQ7-F1
#
_entry.id   AF-A0A7S3RCQ7-F1
#
_cell.length_a   1.000
_cell.length_b   1.000
_cell.length_c   1.000
_cell.angle_alpha   90.00
_cell.angle_beta   90.00
_cell.angle_gamma   90.00
#
_symmetry.space_group_name_H-M   'P 1'
#
loop_
_entity.id
_entity.type
_entity.pdbx_description
1 polymer ?
#
loop_
_entity_poly.entity_id
_entity_poly.type
_entity_poly.pdbx_seq_one_letter_code
_entity_poly.pdbx_strand_id
1 'polypeptide(L)'
;MHCTYYLFITGAAFCLPGAHASCPTGTVPWPGKPVTCEASSTAAARETSWLLNNLFPFDEPNRQTIESGIVPAAVNLSLTARQRFPWAASVPRDVWRDAVLPYASVNEARTDWRTLLTHLMTPLMKSLPKNSSLAEAAGAVNEFIWSAFMNITGRPNQRIRFRSEQTPMIFDPLSVVLYGYASCTGISILFIDALRVAGIPARLVGTPAWHNNPNDGNHNWVEVYLGNSTSISHVQEAQYLALKSSSAVSTILDRLASIANVADDGWAFIEGAPAGAGETFADPCDKWFCNRGRFGGSGTQVFAARFDRLSALGQDVALHFPMSWDLANRGVRGENRTNFYTRVCSACPHGQATANL
;
A
#
# COMPACT_ATOMS: atom_id res chain seq x y z
N MET A 1 11.60 -35.21 0.65
CA MET A 1 10.67 -34.71 -0.39
C MET A 1 9.29 -35.28 -0.12
N HIS A 2 8.40 -34.55 0.55
CA HIS A 2 6.96 -34.87 0.61
C HIS A 2 6.23 -33.52 0.49
N CYS A 3 5.56 -33.31 -0.65
CA CYS A 3 4.67 -32.18 -0.90
C CYS A 3 3.26 -32.63 -0.55
N THR A 4 2.66 -32.03 0.48
CA THR A 4 1.25 -32.28 0.81
C THR A 4 0.37 -31.51 -0.19
N TYR A 5 -0.49 -32.23 -0.89
CA TYR A 5 -1.36 -31.72 -1.95
C TYR A 5 -2.45 -30.80 -1.39
N TYR A 6 -2.56 -29.59 -1.94
CA TYR A 6 -3.85 -28.88 -2.02
C TYR A 6 -4.30 -28.93 -3.48
N LEU A 7 -5.54 -29.41 -3.67
CA LEU A 7 -6.16 -29.63 -4.96
C LEU A 7 -6.45 -28.27 -5.63
N PHE A 8 -5.69 -27.90 -6.64
CA PHE A 8 -5.98 -26.75 -7.51
C PHE A 8 -6.30 -27.24 -8.92
N ILE A 9 -7.45 -26.80 -9.44
CA ILE A 9 -7.82 -26.88 -10.84
C ILE A 9 -6.83 -25.99 -11.61
N THR A 10 -6.14 -26.59 -12.59
CA THR A 10 -4.98 -26.09 -13.37
C THR A 10 -3.63 -26.25 -12.66
N GLY A 11 -3.04 -27.44 -12.83
CA GLY A 11 -1.71 -27.80 -12.35
C GLY A 11 -0.58 -27.10 -13.09
N ALA A 12 -0.14 -25.97 -12.56
CA ALA A 12 1.18 -25.42 -12.87
C ALA A 12 1.88 -24.97 -11.58
N ALA A 13 2.64 -25.89 -10.98
CA ALA A 13 3.62 -25.55 -9.96
C ALA A 13 4.82 -24.85 -10.63
N PHE A 14 4.79 -23.52 -10.70
CA PHE A 14 5.91 -22.74 -11.22
C PHE A 14 7.00 -22.56 -10.15
N CYS A 15 8.01 -23.43 -10.15
CA CYS A 15 9.32 -23.12 -9.59
C CYS A 15 10.08 -22.24 -10.59
N LEU A 16 10.29 -20.96 -10.25
CA LEU A 16 11.13 -20.03 -11.01
C LEU A 16 12.30 -19.57 -10.13
N PRO A 17 13.52 -19.42 -10.68
CA PRO A 17 14.71 -19.08 -9.91
C PRO A 17 14.61 -17.66 -9.35
N GLY A 18 14.55 -17.55 -8.02
CA GLY A 18 14.65 -16.29 -7.30
C GLY A 18 16.11 -15.85 -7.26
N ALA A 19 16.42 -14.68 -7.82
CA ALA A 19 17.75 -14.11 -7.76
C ALA A 19 17.66 -12.70 -7.14
N HIS A 20 17.53 -12.67 -5.81
CA HIS A 20 18.28 -11.69 -5.04
C HIS A 20 19.70 -12.26 -4.93
N ALA A 21 20.72 -11.56 -5.42
CA ALA A 21 22.09 -12.11 -5.50
C ALA A 21 22.74 -12.45 -4.14
N SER A 22 22.02 -12.33 -3.02
CA SER A 22 22.54 -12.49 -1.66
C SER A 22 21.98 -13.67 -0.86
N CYS A 23 20.84 -14.26 -1.25
CA CYS A 23 20.19 -15.30 -0.44
C CYS A 23 19.98 -16.61 -1.20
N PRO A 24 20.25 -17.79 -0.58
CA PRO A 24 20.00 -19.09 -1.20
C PRO A 24 18.53 -19.33 -1.53
N THR A 25 18.26 -20.15 -2.54
CA THR A 25 16.90 -20.65 -2.84
C THR A 25 16.27 -21.27 -1.59
N GLY A 26 14.98 -20.98 -1.35
CA GLY A 26 14.27 -21.46 -0.16
C GLY A 26 14.50 -20.61 1.09
N THR A 27 15.09 -19.42 0.94
CA THR A 27 15.20 -18.43 2.02
C THR A 27 14.52 -17.11 1.63
N VAL A 28 14.12 -16.33 2.64
CA VAL A 28 13.50 -15.01 2.50
C VAL A 28 14.52 -13.95 2.95
N PRO A 29 14.81 -12.94 2.11
CA PRO A 29 15.73 -11.86 2.47
C PRO A 29 15.08 -10.84 3.39
N TRP A 30 15.83 -10.43 4.42
CA TRP A 30 15.49 -9.32 5.31
C TRP A 30 16.64 -8.31 5.37
N PRO A 31 16.34 -7.00 5.29
CA PRO A 31 17.39 -5.98 5.30
C PRO A 31 18.16 -6.01 6.62
N GLY A 32 19.47 -5.78 6.54
CA GLY A 32 20.41 -5.85 7.65
C GLY A 32 21.85 -5.69 7.17
N LYS A 33 22.80 -5.53 8.11
CA LYS A 33 24.24 -5.53 7.83
C LYS A 33 24.91 -6.62 8.69
N PRO A 34 25.11 -7.85 8.19
CA PRO A 34 24.77 -8.35 6.85
C PRO A 34 23.26 -8.61 6.64
N VAL A 35 22.84 -8.80 5.39
CA VAL A 35 21.47 -9.24 5.03
C VAL A 35 21.18 -10.59 5.68
N THR A 36 20.00 -10.73 6.27
CA THR A 36 19.57 -11.99 6.90
C THR A 36 18.73 -12.80 5.92
N CYS A 37 19.15 -14.05 5.66
CA CYS A 37 18.40 -15.00 4.85
C CYS A 37 17.72 -16.03 5.77
N GLU A 38 16.42 -15.90 5.97
CA GLU A 38 15.64 -16.79 6.85
C GLU A 38 15.02 -17.93 6.04
N ALA A 39 15.04 -19.18 6.51
CA ALA A 39 14.38 -20.28 5.81
C ALA A 39 12.88 -19.99 5.58
N SER A 40 12.36 -20.26 4.38
CA SER A 40 10.98 -19.94 4.01
C SER A 40 9.95 -20.53 4.97
N SER A 41 10.15 -21.77 5.44
CA SER A 41 9.25 -22.43 6.38
C SER A 41 9.25 -21.75 7.76
N THR A 42 10.42 -21.33 8.24
CA THR A 42 10.56 -20.58 9.49
C THR A 42 9.92 -19.20 9.39
N ALA A 43 10.17 -18.49 8.28
CA ALA A 43 9.53 -17.21 8.02
C ALA A 43 8.00 -17.37 7.96
N ALA A 44 7.48 -18.33 7.19
CA ALA A 44 6.05 -18.58 7.10
C ALA A 44 5.42 -18.86 8.46
N ALA A 45 6.00 -19.77 9.26
CA ALA A 45 5.48 -20.06 10.60
C ALA A 45 5.48 -18.81 11.51
N ARG A 46 6.59 -18.05 11.52
CA ARG A 46 6.72 -16.84 12.33
C ARG A 46 5.69 -15.78 11.93
N GLU A 47 5.55 -15.53 10.64
CA GLU A 47 4.66 -14.46 10.14
C GLU A 47 3.19 -14.86 10.23
N THR A 48 2.85 -16.15 10.10
CA THR A 48 1.51 -16.67 10.44
C THR A 48 1.18 -16.41 11.91
N SER A 49 2.07 -16.77 12.84
CA SER A 49 1.84 -16.50 14.27
C SER A 49 1.72 -15.01 14.56
N TRP A 50 2.53 -14.17 13.91
CA TRP A 50 2.43 -12.72 14.06
C TRP A 50 1.06 -12.22 13.57
N LEU A 51 0.62 -12.60 12.38
CA LEU A 51 -0.66 -12.18 11.80
C LEU A 51 -1.84 -12.58 12.70
N LEU A 52 -1.86 -13.82 13.17
CA LEU A 52 -2.90 -14.34 14.07
C LEU A 52 -2.91 -13.67 15.45
N ASN A 53 -1.77 -13.18 15.93
CA ASN A 53 -1.69 -12.44 17.19
C ASN A 53 -2.10 -10.96 17.04
N ASN A 54 -2.25 -10.47 15.81
CA ASN A 54 -2.60 -9.09 15.48
C ASN A 54 -3.94 -8.97 14.75
N LEU A 55 -4.79 -10.02 14.76
CA LEU A 55 -6.14 -9.94 14.17
C LEU A 55 -6.89 -8.70 14.69
N PHE A 56 -7.71 -8.13 13.81
CA PHE A 56 -8.68 -7.13 14.20
C PHE A 56 -9.60 -7.71 15.29
N PRO A 57 -9.99 -6.94 16.33
CA PRO A 57 -10.83 -7.45 17.41
C PRO A 57 -12.14 -8.08 16.94
N PHE A 58 -12.74 -7.54 15.87
CA PHE A 58 -13.98 -8.07 15.29
C PHE A 58 -13.78 -9.29 14.39
N ASP A 59 -12.53 -9.64 14.04
CA ASP A 59 -12.18 -10.86 13.32
C ASP A 59 -11.90 -12.03 14.28
N GLU A 60 -11.64 -11.75 15.55
CA GLU A 60 -11.30 -12.73 16.59
C GLU A 60 -12.35 -13.86 16.73
N PRO A 61 -13.67 -13.61 16.71
CA PRO A 61 -14.67 -14.68 16.75
C PRO A 61 -14.61 -15.63 15.53
N ASN A 62 -14.02 -15.18 14.42
CA ASN A 62 -13.88 -15.95 13.17
C ASN A 62 -12.43 -16.40 12.93
N ARG A 63 -11.59 -16.40 13.97
CA ARG A 63 -10.15 -16.74 13.92
C ARG A 63 -9.86 -18.01 13.12
N GLN A 64 -10.59 -19.10 13.38
CA GLN A 64 -10.33 -20.39 12.74
C GLN A 64 -10.53 -20.33 11.22
N THR A 65 -11.61 -19.69 10.76
CA THR A 65 -11.90 -19.51 9.33
C THR A 65 -10.85 -18.64 8.66
N ILE A 66 -10.40 -17.57 9.33
CA ILE A 66 -9.36 -16.67 8.83
C ILE A 66 -8.02 -17.43 8.72
N GLU A 67 -7.66 -18.19 9.75
CA GLU A 67 -6.44 -19.00 9.82
C GLU A 67 -6.39 -20.06 8.71
N SER A 68 -7.47 -20.80 8.48
CA SER A 68 -7.50 -21.82 7.42
C SER A 68 -7.78 -21.26 6.02
N GLY A 69 -8.35 -20.05 5.93
CA GLY A 69 -8.79 -19.44 4.69
C GLY A 69 -7.75 -18.52 4.07
N ILE A 70 -7.72 -17.25 4.50
CA ILE A 70 -6.96 -16.18 3.84
C ILE A 70 -5.52 -16.03 4.35
N VAL A 71 -5.22 -16.48 5.57
CA VAL A 71 -3.87 -16.36 6.17
C VAL A 71 -2.79 -17.08 5.36
N PRO A 72 -2.98 -18.31 4.85
CA PRO A 72 -1.96 -19.00 4.07
C PRO A 72 -1.58 -18.24 2.79
N ALA A 73 -2.57 -17.68 2.08
CA ALA A 73 -2.34 -16.85 0.90
C ALA A 73 -1.64 -15.53 1.28
N ALA A 74 -2.10 -14.86 2.36
CA ALA A 74 -1.50 -13.65 2.90
C ALA A 74 0.01 -13.82 3.15
N VAL A 75 0.40 -14.87 3.86
CA VAL A 75 1.79 -15.14 4.24
C VAL A 75 2.63 -15.63 3.05
N ASN A 76 2.18 -16.66 2.34
CA ASN A 76 3.02 -17.30 1.32
C ASN A 76 3.28 -16.39 0.12
N LEU A 77 2.25 -15.66 -0.35
CA LEU A 77 2.39 -14.79 -1.52
C LEU A 77 3.18 -13.52 -1.20
N SER A 78 3.03 -12.95 0.01
CA SER A 78 3.82 -11.79 0.42
C SER A 78 5.30 -12.12 0.64
N LEU A 79 5.63 -13.29 1.21
CA LEU A 79 7.01 -13.78 1.29
C LEU A 79 7.59 -14.09 -0.09
N THR A 80 6.78 -14.65 -0.99
CA THR A 80 7.18 -14.89 -2.39
C THR A 80 7.54 -13.59 -3.11
N ALA A 81 6.77 -12.52 -2.91
CA ALA A 81 7.10 -11.21 -3.47
C ALA A 81 8.47 -10.71 -2.98
N ARG A 82 8.77 -10.86 -1.68
CA ARG A 82 10.10 -10.51 -1.12
C ARG A 82 11.24 -11.32 -1.71
N GLN A 83 11.01 -12.60 -2.01
CA GLN A 83 12.03 -13.47 -2.61
C GLN A 83 12.31 -13.11 -4.08
N ARG A 84 11.30 -12.59 -4.78
CA ARG A 84 11.36 -12.33 -6.23
C ARG A 84 11.82 -10.92 -6.56
N PHE A 85 11.42 -9.93 -5.77
CA PHE A 85 11.58 -8.53 -6.12
C PHE A 85 12.56 -7.81 -5.19
N PRO A 86 13.66 -7.25 -5.70
CA PRO A 86 14.65 -6.55 -4.87
C PRO A 86 14.10 -5.37 -4.08
N TRP A 87 13.17 -4.59 -4.63
CA TRP A 87 12.50 -3.53 -3.87
C TRP A 87 11.74 -4.08 -2.65
N ALA A 88 11.01 -5.20 -2.81
CA ALA A 88 10.30 -5.84 -1.70
C ALA A 88 11.26 -6.40 -0.64
N ALA A 89 12.41 -6.93 -1.04
CA ALA A 89 13.45 -7.41 -0.12
C ALA A 89 14.08 -6.27 0.71
N SER A 90 14.10 -5.04 0.19
CA SER A 90 14.64 -3.86 0.89
C SER A 90 13.74 -3.35 2.03
N VAL A 91 12.46 -3.71 2.03
CA VAL A 91 11.49 -3.24 3.03
C VAL A 91 11.82 -3.84 4.41
N PRO A 92 11.94 -3.00 5.47
CA PRO A 92 12.07 -3.45 6.86
C PRO A 92 10.96 -4.40 7.30
N ARG A 93 11.27 -5.37 8.16
CA ARG A 93 10.30 -6.43 8.54
C ARG A 93 9.06 -5.88 9.23
N ASP A 94 9.23 -4.91 10.12
CA ASP A 94 8.15 -4.21 10.83
C ASP A 94 7.22 -3.46 9.87
N VAL A 95 7.77 -2.67 8.94
CA VAL A 95 6.98 -1.99 7.90
C VAL A 95 6.25 -3.00 7.01
N TRP A 96 6.92 -4.08 6.62
CA TRP A 96 6.30 -5.15 5.82
C TRP A 96 5.17 -5.85 6.57
N ARG A 97 5.32 -6.10 7.87
CA ARG A 97 4.29 -6.72 8.72
C ARG A 97 3.05 -5.85 8.84
N ASP A 98 3.24 -4.54 9.01
CA ASP A 98 2.14 -3.60 9.20
C ASP A 98 1.42 -3.23 7.89
N ALA A 99 2.13 -3.24 6.75
CA ALA A 99 1.60 -2.62 5.53
C ALA A 99 1.74 -3.46 4.25
N VAL A 100 2.31 -4.66 4.31
CA VAL A 100 2.34 -5.64 3.18
C VAL A 100 1.63 -6.93 3.52
N LEU A 101 1.95 -7.52 4.67
CA LEU A 101 1.38 -8.78 5.16
C LEU A 101 -0.15 -8.76 5.41
N PRO A 102 -0.78 -7.66 5.86
CA PRO A 102 -2.19 -7.68 6.25
C PRO A 102 -3.12 -8.19 5.15
N TYR A 103 -4.17 -8.91 5.56
CA TYR A 103 -5.21 -9.40 4.66
C TYR A 103 -6.35 -8.38 4.45
N ALA A 104 -6.31 -7.25 5.13
CA ALA A 104 -7.29 -6.17 5.03
C ALA A 104 -6.69 -4.87 5.59
N SER A 105 -7.32 -3.75 5.28
CA SER A 105 -6.98 -2.40 5.75
C SER A 105 -7.89 -1.91 6.87
N VAL A 106 -9.19 -2.22 6.80
CA VAL A 106 -10.23 -1.77 7.74
C VAL A 106 -11.27 -2.89 7.96
N ASN A 107 -12.57 -2.56 8.02
CA ASN A 107 -13.69 -3.49 8.17
C ASN A 107 -14.30 -3.99 6.85
N GLU A 108 -13.56 -3.96 5.73
CA GLU A 108 -14.01 -4.51 4.45
C GLU A 108 -14.23 -6.03 4.51
N ALA A 109 -15.07 -6.58 3.62
CA ALA A 109 -15.34 -8.00 3.60
C ALA A 109 -14.05 -8.82 3.41
N ARG A 110 -13.89 -9.89 4.19
CA ARG A 110 -12.70 -10.75 4.14
C ARG A 110 -12.79 -11.66 2.92
N THR A 111 -11.91 -11.43 1.94
CA THR A 111 -11.86 -12.15 0.68
C THR A 111 -10.43 -12.57 0.36
N ASP A 112 -10.23 -13.65 -0.42
CA ASP A 112 -8.90 -14.00 -0.93
C ASP A 112 -8.56 -13.17 -2.19
N TRP A 113 -8.55 -11.85 -2.01
CA TRP A 113 -8.12 -10.91 -3.03
C TRP A 113 -6.66 -11.14 -3.42
N ARG A 114 -5.82 -11.61 -2.48
CA ARG A 114 -4.37 -11.69 -2.69
C ARG A 114 -4.02 -12.73 -3.74
N THR A 115 -4.67 -13.89 -3.75
CA THR A 115 -4.46 -14.90 -4.80
C THR A 115 -4.83 -14.34 -6.18
N LEU A 116 -6.02 -13.72 -6.30
CA LEU A 116 -6.48 -13.13 -7.56
C LEU A 116 -5.54 -12.02 -8.05
N LEU A 117 -5.24 -11.04 -7.20
CA LEU A 117 -4.38 -9.92 -7.56
C LEU A 117 -2.96 -10.39 -7.87
N THR A 118 -2.41 -11.38 -7.15
CA THR A 118 -1.09 -11.94 -7.48
C THR A 118 -1.05 -12.52 -8.87
N HIS A 119 -2.09 -13.26 -9.27
CA HIS A 119 -2.19 -13.79 -10.62
C HIS A 119 -2.20 -12.66 -11.68
N LEU A 120 -3.06 -11.66 -11.50
CA LEU A 120 -3.22 -10.56 -12.45
C LEU A 120 -2.01 -9.62 -12.53
N MET A 121 -1.34 -9.37 -11.41
CA MET A 121 -0.20 -8.44 -11.33
C MET A 121 1.12 -9.09 -11.75
N THR A 122 1.22 -10.42 -11.73
CA THR A 122 2.49 -11.13 -12.02
C THR A 122 3.14 -10.74 -13.35
N PRO A 123 2.42 -10.61 -14.48
CA PRO A 123 3.01 -10.17 -15.74
C PRO A 123 3.67 -8.79 -15.65
N LEU A 124 2.99 -7.81 -15.03
CA LEU A 124 3.54 -6.47 -14.81
C LEU A 124 4.78 -6.52 -13.92
N MET A 125 4.69 -7.18 -12.75
CA MET A 125 5.81 -7.21 -11.81
C MET A 125 7.07 -7.87 -12.40
N LYS A 126 6.91 -8.82 -13.31
CA LYS A 126 8.02 -9.46 -14.03
C LYS A 126 8.62 -8.59 -15.14
N SER A 127 7.86 -7.66 -15.71
CA SER A 127 8.36 -6.77 -16.76
C SER A 127 9.16 -5.58 -16.21
N LEU A 128 8.98 -5.26 -14.92
CA LEU A 128 9.73 -4.19 -14.26
C LEU A 128 11.24 -4.51 -14.15
N PRO A 129 12.12 -3.52 -14.36
CA PRO A 129 13.55 -3.66 -14.10
C PRO A 129 13.84 -4.12 -12.67
N LYS A 130 14.82 -5.00 -12.48
CA LYS A 130 15.19 -5.50 -11.13
C LYS A 130 15.68 -4.42 -10.17
N ASN A 131 16.19 -3.31 -10.71
CA ASN A 131 16.66 -2.14 -9.98
C ASN A 131 15.58 -1.04 -9.81
N SER A 132 14.32 -1.33 -10.14
CA SER A 132 13.21 -0.41 -9.88
C SER A 132 13.14 -0.07 -8.39
N SER A 133 12.96 1.20 -8.10
CA SER A 133 12.64 1.72 -6.76
C SER A 133 11.21 1.35 -6.36
N LEU A 134 10.90 1.48 -5.06
CA LEU A 134 9.53 1.36 -4.55
C LEU A 134 8.57 2.34 -5.24
N ALA A 135 9.04 3.56 -5.54
CA ALA A 135 8.23 4.59 -6.19
C ALA A 135 7.90 4.24 -7.65
N GLU A 136 8.89 3.79 -8.43
CA GLU A 136 8.68 3.36 -9.82
C GLU A 136 7.75 2.15 -9.89
N ALA A 137 7.95 1.16 -9.01
CA ALA A 137 7.08 0.00 -8.94
C ALA A 137 5.64 0.39 -8.53
N ALA A 138 5.48 1.32 -7.58
CA ALA A 138 4.16 1.79 -7.15
C ALA A 138 3.43 2.57 -8.27
N GLY A 139 4.15 3.42 -9.01
CA GLY A 139 3.61 4.12 -10.18
C GLY A 139 3.12 3.15 -11.25
N ALA A 140 3.93 2.14 -11.59
CA ALA A 140 3.54 1.12 -12.56
C ALA A 140 2.30 0.31 -12.11
N VAL A 141 2.20 -0.01 -10.82
CA VAL A 141 0.99 -0.65 -10.24
C VAL A 141 -0.22 0.26 -10.40
N ASN A 142 -0.10 1.56 -10.11
CA ASN A 142 -1.19 2.53 -10.23
C ASN A 142 -1.63 2.70 -11.69
N GLU A 143 -0.74 2.61 -12.68
CA GLU A 143 -1.16 2.68 -14.08
C GLU A 143 -1.91 1.43 -14.55
N PHE A 144 -1.49 0.26 -14.06
CA PHE A 144 -1.96 -1.03 -14.57
C PHE A 144 -3.26 -1.51 -13.93
N ILE A 145 -3.36 -1.45 -12.59
CA ILE A 145 -4.37 -2.19 -11.80
C ILE A 145 -5.81 -1.90 -12.24
N TRP A 146 -6.12 -0.66 -12.61
CA TRP A 146 -7.48 -0.22 -12.95
C TRP A 146 -8.03 -0.86 -14.23
N SER A 147 -7.19 -1.51 -15.01
CA SER A 147 -7.54 -2.19 -16.25
C SER A 147 -7.28 -3.71 -16.21
N ALA A 148 -6.63 -4.20 -15.15
CA ALA A 148 -6.18 -5.59 -15.03
C ALA A 148 -7.32 -6.63 -15.07
N PHE A 149 -8.55 -6.20 -14.77
CA PHE A 149 -9.70 -7.08 -14.58
C PHE A 149 -10.58 -7.26 -15.82
N MET A 150 -10.34 -6.48 -16.89
CA MET A 150 -11.23 -6.43 -18.07
C MET A 150 -11.47 -7.80 -18.73
N ASN A 151 -10.51 -8.71 -18.63
CA ASN A 151 -10.57 -10.04 -19.23
C ASN A 151 -11.25 -11.09 -18.33
N ILE A 152 -11.47 -10.81 -17.04
CA ILE A 152 -12.04 -11.78 -16.09
C ILE A 152 -13.45 -11.42 -15.61
N THR A 153 -13.88 -10.17 -15.82
CA THR A 153 -15.21 -9.69 -15.39
C THR A 153 -16.29 -9.88 -16.46
N GLY A 154 -15.95 -10.40 -17.64
CA GLY A 154 -16.86 -10.45 -18.79
C GLY A 154 -17.21 -9.06 -19.34
N ARG A 155 -16.46 -8.01 -18.93
CA ARG A 155 -16.65 -6.62 -19.35
C ARG A 155 -15.38 -6.10 -20.03
N PRO A 156 -15.04 -6.63 -21.23
CA PRO A 156 -13.88 -6.15 -21.97
C PRO A 156 -14.10 -4.65 -22.22
N ASN A 157 -13.11 -3.81 -21.91
CA ASN A 157 -13.14 -2.35 -21.99
C ASN A 157 -13.72 -1.59 -20.78
N GLN A 158 -14.10 -2.24 -19.68
CA GLN A 158 -14.45 -1.53 -18.45
C GLN A 158 -13.28 -1.46 -17.46
N ARG A 159 -12.63 -0.29 -17.39
CA ARG A 159 -11.72 0.06 -16.28
C ARG A 159 -12.52 0.34 -15.01
N ILE A 160 -11.90 0.13 -13.86
CA ILE A 160 -12.42 0.60 -12.57
C ILE A 160 -12.51 2.12 -12.60
N ARG A 161 -13.61 2.68 -12.11
CA ARG A 161 -13.86 4.13 -12.07
C ARG A 161 -14.18 4.61 -10.66
N PHE A 162 -13.88 5.87 -10.39
CA PHE A 162 -14.38 6.53 -9.20
C PHE A 162 -15.89 6.73 -9.31
N ARG A 163 -16.59 6.48 -8.20
CA ARG A 163 -17.99 6.83 -7.97
C ARG A 163 -18.14 7.15 -6.50
N SER A 164 -18.52 8.37 -6.16
CA SER A 164 -18.73 8.79 -4.77
C SER A 164 -19.84 7.99 -4.07
N GLU A 165 -19.88 8.07 -2.73
CA GLU A 165 -20.97 7.54 -1.88
C GLU A 165 -21.23 6.02 -2.00
N GLN A 166 -20.19 5.23 -2.25
CA GLN A 166 -20.32 3.78 -2.34
C GLN A 166 -19.95 3.05 -1.04
N THR A 167 -19.30 3.70 -0.08
CA THR A 167 -18.94 3.08 1.20
C THR A 167 -20.13 3.14 2.17
N PRO A 168 -20.49 2.05 2.88
CA PRO A 168 -19.82 0.74 2.95
C PRO A 168 -20.38 -0.33 1.99
N MET A 169 -21.16 0.03 0.98
CA MET A 169 -21.78 -0.94 0.06
C MET A 169 -20.79 -1.61 -0.90
N ILE A 170 -19.83 -0.85 -1.45
CA ILE A 170 -18.84 -1.32 -2.42
C ILE A 170 -17.48 -0.72 -2.07
N PHE A 171 -16.68 -1.48 -1.30
CA PHE A 171 -15.36 -1.04 -0.86
C PHE A 171 -14.36 -2.18 -0.62
N ASP A 172 -14.80 -3.43 -0.47
CA ASP A 172 -13.90 -4.58 -0.51
C ASP A 172 -13.39 -4.85 -1.94
N PRO A 173 -12.16 -5.38 -2.12
CA PRO A 173 -11.53 -5.49 -3.44
C PRO A 173 -12.35 -6.28 -4.46
N LEU A 174 -12.98 -7.38 -4.07
CA LEU A 174 -13.71 -8.23 -5.01
C LEU A 174 -15.01 -7.58 -5.45
N SER A 175 -15.71 -6.87 -4.55
CA SER A 175 -16.86 -6.05 -4.92
C SER A 175 -16.46 -4.91 -5.86
N VAL A 176 -15.36 -4.21 -5.61
CA VAL A 176 -14.87 -3.15 -6.53
C VAL A 176 -14.61 -3.73 -7.92
N VAL A 177 -13.96 -4.89 -8.00
CA VAL A 177 -13.69 -5.60 -9.27
C VAL A 177 -14.98 -6.02 -9.97
N LEU A 178 -15.94 -6.58 -9.23
CA LEU A 178 -17.20 -7.09 -9.76
C LEU A 178 -18.10 -5.96 -10.30
N TYR A 179 -18.25 -4.87 -9.54
CA TYR A 179 -19.11 -3.76 -9.91
C TYR A 179 -18.43 -2.82 -10.90
N GLY A 180 -17.10 -2.69 -10.83
CA GLY A 180 -16.28 -1.87 -11.73
C GLY A 180 -16.18 -0.41 -11.31
N TYR A 181 -16.54 -0.08 -10.07
CA TYR A 181 -16.45 1.26 -9.51
C TYR A 181 -16.43 1.22 -7.98
N ALA A 182 -15.92 2.29 -7.36
CA ALA A 182 -15.98 2.53 -5.92
C ALA A 182 -15.72 4.00 -5.57
N SER A 183 -16.01 4.38 -4.32
CA SER A 183 -15.64 5.68 -3.72
C SER A 183 -14.16 5.72 -3.33
N CYS A 184 -13.72 6.84 -2.75
CA CYS A 184 -12.33 7.05 -2.32
C CYS A 184 -11.80 5.92 -1.44
N THR A 185 -12.61 5.39 -0.52
CA THR A 185 -12.24 4.24 0.32
C THR A 185 -11.99 2.97 -0.51
N GLY A 186 -12.93 2.57 -1.37
CA GLY A 186 -12.80 1.32 -2.14
C GLY A 186 -11.72 1.37 -3.22
N ILE A 187 -11.54 2.53 -3.86
CA ILE A 187 -10.41 2.80 -4.76
C ILE A 187 -9.09 2.68 -3.99
N SER A 188 -9.00 3.28 -2.80
CA SER A 188 -7.80 3.20 -1.96
C SER A 188 -7.49 1.77 -1.52
N ILE A 189 -8.49 1.01 -1.05
CA ILE A 189 -8.30 -0.38 -0.61
C ILE A 189 -7.81 -1.26 -1.76
N LEU A 190 -8.45 -1.19 -2.94
CA LEU A 190 -8.00 -1.97 -4.10
C LEU A 190 -6.56 -1.61 -4.52
N PHE A 191 -6.20 -0.32 -4.49
CA PHE A 191 -4.86 0.11 -4.82
C PHE A 191 -3.82 -0.37 -3.80
N ILE A 192 -4.12 -0.24 -2.50
CA ILE A 192 -3.30 -0.76 -1.40
C ILE A 192 -3.06 -2.25 -1.61
N ASP A 193 -4.09 -3.03 -1.88
CA ASP A 193 -3.96 -4.48 -2.03
C ASP A 193 -3.13 -4.87 -3.26
N ALA A 194 -3.23 -4.12 -4.35
CA ALA A 194 -2.35 -4.28 -5.51
C ALA A 194 -0.88 -3.96 -5.19
N LEU A 195 -0.62 -2.89 -4.43
CA LEU A 195 0.72 -2.54 -3.96
C LEU A 195 1.28 -3.64 -3.04
N ARG A 196 0.46 -4.16 -2.12
CA ARG A 196 0.84 -5.24 -1.19
C ARG A 196 1.20 -6.54 -1.90
N VAL A 197 0.52 -6.87 -2.99
CA VAL A 197 0.88 -8.02 -3.86
C VAL A 197 2.25 -7.81 -4.51
N ALA A 198 2.59 -6.57 -4.86
CA ALA A 198 3.92 -6.20 -5.38
C ALA A 198 5.01 -6.09 -4.30
N GLY A 199 4.68 -6.38 -3.04
CA GLY A 199 5.60 -6.25 -1.91
C GLY A 199 5.91 -4.80 -1.52
N ILE A 200 5.07 -3.85 -1.95
CA ILE A 200 5.19 -2.42 -1.67
C ILE A 200 4.30 -2.10 -0.46
N PRO A 201 4.83 -1.51 0.62
CA PRO A 201 4.04 -1.24 1.81
C PRO A 201 3.08 -0.07 1.56
N ALA A 202 1.81 -0.29 1.84
CA ALA A 202 0.77 0.72 1.68
C ALA A 202 -0.31 0.61 2.77
N ARG A 203 -0.87 1.76 3.14
CA ARG A 203 -1.91 1.87 4.17
C ARG A 203 -2.96 2.92 3.83
N LEU A 204 -4.16 2.72 4.35
CA LEU A 204 -5.27 3.63 4.18
C LEU A 204 -5.06 4.85 5.06
N VAL A 205 -5.25 6.04 4.50
CA VAL A 205 -5.16 7.31 5.22
C VAL A 205 -6.39 8.13 4.93
N GLY A 206 -6.81 8.96 5.88
CA GLY A 206 -7.95 9.82 5.64
C GLY A 206 -8.28 10.78 6.75
N THR A 207 -9.22 11.67 6.41
CA THR A 207 -9.95 12.47 7.38
C THR A 207 -11.38 11.94 7.48
N PRO A 208 -11.91 11.75 8.71
CA PRO A 208 -13.31 11.40 8.89
C PRO A 208 -14.24 12.62 8.69
N ALA A 209 -13.71 13.84 8.76
CA ALA A 209 -14.44 15.09 8.65
C ALA A 209 -13.48 16.25 8.33
N TRP A 210 -13.68 16.93 7.20
CA TRP A 210 -12.97 18.18 6.91
C TRP A 210 -13.30 19.23 7.97
N HIS A 211 -12.30 20.01 8.39
CA HIS A 211 -12.41 21.03 9.44
C HIS A 211 -12.99 20.54 10.78
N ASN A 212 -12.92 19.22 11.03
CA ASN A 212 -13.60 18.57 12.16
C ASN A 212 -15.13 18.77 12.17
N ASN A 213 -15.73 18.99 10.99
CA ASN A 213 -17.15 19.19 10.78
C ASN A 213 -17.68 18.10 9.82
N PRO A 214 -18.52 17.16 10.28
CA PRO A 214 -19.04 16.07 9.43
C PRO A 214 -19.80 16.55 8.19
N ASN A 215 -20.37 17.77 8.22
CA ASN A 215 -21.08 18.35 7.08
C ASN A 215 -20.16 18.79 5.94
N ASP A 216 -18.86 18.94 6.21
CA ASP A 216 -17.89 19.35 5.20
C ASP A 216 -17.36 18.16 4.39
N GLY A 217 -17.82 16.95 4.71
CA GLY A 217 -17.45 15.70 4.04
C GLY A 217 -16.23 15.02 4.65
N ASN A 218 -15.87 13.87 4.08
CA ASN A 218 -14.73 13.04 4.48
C ASN A 218 -13.92 12.62 3.25
N HIS A 219 -12.71 12.07 3.44
CA HIS A 219 -11.93 11.55 2.31
C HIS A 219 -10.91 10.50 2.75
N ASN A 220 -10.64 9.54 1.87
CA ASN A 220 -9.56 8.58 2.03
C ASN A 220 -8.63 8.58 0.81
N TRP A 221 -7.36 8.31 1.06
CA TRP A 221 -6.29 8.15 0.08
C TRP A 221 -5.26 7.13 0.59
N VAL A 222 -4.13 7.02 -0.09
CA VAL A 222 -3.11 6.00 0.20
C VAL A 222 -1.79 6.64 0.64
N GLU A 223 -1.22 6.14 1.73
CA GLU A 223 0.21 6.32 2.01
C GLU A 223 0.99 5.09 1.52
N VAL A 224 2.12 5.34 0.87
CA VAL A 224 3.05 4.33 0.32
C VAL A 224 4.42 4.54 0.94
N TYR A 225 5.02 3.48 1.47
CA TYR A 225 6.37 3.56 2.02
C TYR A 225 7.40 3.50 0.89
N LEU A 226 8.21 4.56 0.77
CA LEU A 226 9.24 4.71 -0.26
C LEU A 226 10.67 4.57 0.31
N GLY A 227 10.80 4.33 1.61
CA GLY A 227 12.07 4.34 2.33
C GLY A 227 12.38 5.72 2.93
N ASN A 228 13.26 5.77 3.93
CA ASN A 228 13.64 7.02 4.58
C ASN A 228 14.36 7.95 3.57
N SER A 229 14.16 9.27 3.68
CA SER A 229 14.81 10.31 2.87
C SER A 229 16.34 10.18 2.85
N THR A 230 16.95 9.72 3.95
CA THR A 230 18.39 9.41 4.02
C THR A 230 18.79 8.24 3.11
N SER A 231 17.98 7.18 3.02
CA SER A 231 18.18 6.10 2.04
C SER A 231 17.88 6.53 0.60
N ILE A 232 16.93 7.45 0.38
CA ILE A 232 16.66 8.05 -0.93
C ILE A 232 17.88 8.88 -1.38
N SER A 233 18.54 9.59 -0.47
CA SER A 233 19.79 10.34 -0.77
C SER A 233 20.95 9.44 -1.23
N HIS A 234 21.05 8.20 -0.73
CA HIS A 234 22.07 7.23 -1.16
C HIS A 234 21.73 6.52 -2.49
N VAL A 235 20.45 6.28 -2.78
CA VAL A 235 20.01 5.82 -4.12
C VAL A 235 20.24 6.94 -5.15
N GLN A 236 19.99 8.19 -4.75
CA GLN A 236 20.30 9.38 -5.54
C GLN A 236 21.79 9.52 -5.79
N GLU A 237 22.67 9.21 -4.84
CA GLU A 237 24.12 9.27 -5.03
C GLU A 237 24.63 8.22 -6.05
N ALA A 238 24.08 7.00 -6.01
CA ALA A 238 24.41 5.94 -6.99
C ALA A 238 23.87 6.24 -8.39
N GLN A 239 22.64 6.78 -8.51
CA GLN A 239 22.08 7.24 -9.78
C GLN A 239 22.79 8.51 -10.29
N TYR A 240 23.20 9.42 -9.40
CA TYR A 240 23.99 10.62 -9.70
C TYR A 240 25.38 10.26 -10.26
N LEU A 241 26.04 9.25 -9.71
CA LEU A 241 27.32 8.74 -10.22
C LEU A 241 27.17 8.06 -11.59
N ALA A 242 26.04 7.39 -11.86
CA ALA A 242 25.73 6.83 -13.18
C ALA A 242 25.40 7.91 -14.23
N LEU A 243 24.66 8.96 -13.82
CA LEU A 243 24.23 10.08 -14.67
C LEU A 243 25.33 11.12 -14.92
N LYS A 244 26.37 11.19 -14.07
CA LYS A 244 27.56 12.04 -14.24
C LYS A 244 28.35 11.79 -15.54
N SER A 245 28.05 10.71 -16.25
CA SER A 245 28.62 10.39 -17.56
C SER A 245 27.89 11.06 -18.75
N SER A 246 26.78 11.76 -18.51
CA SER A 246 25.94 12.38 -19.54
C SER A 246 25.74 13.88 -19.28
N SER A 247 25.76 14.70 -20.33
CA SER A 247 25.73 16.18 -20.28
C SER A 247 24.36 16.80 -19.92
N ALA A 248 23.44 16.04 -19.33
CA ALA A 248 22.05 16.45 -19.08
C ALA A 248 21.72 16.68 -17.59
N VAL A 249 22.67 17.19 -16.80
CA VAL A 249 22.62 17.12 -15.32
C VAL A 249 21.81 18.25 -14.66
N SER A 250 21.52 19.37 -15.33
CA SER A 250 20.88 20.50 -14.62
C SER A 250 19.36 20.36 -14.44
N THR A 251 18.64 19.71 -15.35
CA THR A 251 17.16 19.56 -15.26
C THR A 251 16.69 18.39 -14.40
N ILE A 252 17.59 17.46 -14.05
CA ILE A 252 17.28 16.29 -13.21
C ILE A 252 17.45 16.61 -11.71
N LEU A 253 18.38 17.52 -11.37
CA LEU A 253 18.67 17.92 -9.99
C LEU A 253 17.45 18.59 -9.31
N ASP A 254 16.68 19.40 -10.04
CA ASP A 254 15.46 20.03 -9.52
C ASP A 254 14.30 19.04 -9.30
N ARG A 255 14.33 17.86 -9.94
CA ARG A 255 13.32 16.80 -9.76
C ARG A 255 13.65 15.82 -8.62
N LEU A 256 14.92 15.76 -8.20
CA LEU A 256 15.38 14.80 -7.18
C LEU A 256 15.55 15.46 -5.79
N ALA A 257 15.80 16.76 -5.71
CA ALA A 257 16.06 17.46 -4.45
C ALA A 257 14.81 17.89 -3.66
N SER A 258 13.58 17.64 -4.14
CA SER A 258 12.35 18.02 -3.41
C SER A 258 11.28 16.94 -3.48
N ILE A 259 11.43 15.87 -2.71
CA ILE A 259 10.27 15.05 -2.36
C ILE A 259 9.65 15.68 -1.11
N ALA A 260 9.04 16.86 -1.27
CA ALA A 260 8.32 17.55 -0.18
C ALA A 260 7.19 16.69 0.41
N ASN A 261 6.79 15.66 -0.33
CA ASN A 261 5.74 14.70 -0.03
C ASN A 261 6.22 13.44 0.74
N VAL A 262 7.54 13.20 0.92
CA VAL A 262 8.03 12.09 1.75
C VAL A 262 8.25 12.59 3.17
N ALA A 263 7.52 12.02 4.12
CA ALA A 263 7.74 12.23 5.54
C ALA A 263 9.10 11.65 5.97
N ASP A 264 9.65 12.18 7.08
CA ASP A 264 10.94 11.74 7.64
C ASP A 264 10.95 10.24 8.03
N ASP A 265 9.76 9.65 8.17
CA ASP A 265 9.54 8.23 8.44
C ASP A 265 9.49 7.36 7.16
N GLY A 266 9.65 7.97 5.97
CA GLY A 266 9.70 7.29 4.67
C GLY A 266 8.36 7.06 3.98
N TRP A 267 7.26 7.61 4.51
CA TRP A 267 5.94 7.53 3.88
C TRP A 267 5.66 8.70 2.95
N ALA A 268 5.19 8.42 1.73
CA ALA A 268 4.62 9.40 0.80
C ALA A 268 3.12 9.15 0.63
N PHE A 269 2.38 10.10 0.07
CA PHE A 269 0.96 9.92 -0.22
C PHE A 269 0.58 10.21 -1.68
N ILE A 270 -0.48 9.53 -2.12
CA ILE A 270 -1.03 9.60 -3.47
C ILE A 270 -2.50 9.11 -3.46
N GLU A 271 -3.29 9.51 -4.45
CA GLU A 271 -4.57 8.90 -4.77
C GLU A 271 -4.42 7.83 -5.87
N GLY A 272 -5.28 6.80 -5.82
CA GLY A 272 -5.40 5.87 -6.95
C GLY A 272 -5.86 6.63 -8.20
N ALA A 273 -5.33 6.31 -9.38
CA ALA A 273 -5.54 7.11 -10.59
C ALA A 273 -7.01 7.45 -10.93
N PRO A 274 -8.03 6.59 -10.67
CA PRO A 274 -9.42 6.97 -10.87
C PRO A 274 -9.90 8.14 -10.00
N ALA A 275 -9.27 8.36 -8.84
CA ALA A 275 -9.56 9.46 -7.91
C ALA A 275 -8.57 10.64 -8.04
N GLY A 276 -7.30 10.38 -8.41
CA GLY A 276 -6.28 11.41 -8.63
C GLY A 276 -5.43 11.10 -9.85
N ALA A 277 -5.96 11.39 -11.04
CA ALA A 277 -5.27 11.12 -12.30
C ALA A 277 -4.10 12.08 -12.52
N GLY A 278 -2.93 11.53 -12.87
CA GLY A 278 -1.73 12.33 -13.17
C GLY A 278 -0.94 12.78 -11.94
N GLU A 279 -1.35 12.36 -10.74
CA GLU A 279 -0.63 12.61 -9.51
C GLU A 279 0.75 11.94 -9.45
N THR A 280 1.67 12.56 -8.73
CA THR A 280 3.03 12.06 -8.51
C THR A 280 3.32 11.85 -7.02
N PHE A 281 4.39 11.12 -6.70
CA PHE A 281 4.88 11.08 -5.31
C PHE A 281 5.72 12.31 -4.95
N ALA A 282 6.05 13.20 -5.88
CA ALA A 282 6.97 14.31 -5.66
C ALA A 282 6.27 15.59 -5.21
N ASP A 283 5.17 15.93 -5.87
CA ASP A 283 4.43 17.16 -5.61
C ASP A 283 3.21 16.88 -4.71
N PRO A 284 3.20 17.35 -3.45
CA PRO A 284 2.02 17.20 -2.61
C PRO A 284 0.83 18.04 -3.10
N CYS A 285 1.07 19.11 -3.86
CA CYS A 285 0.04 20.04 -4.29
C CYS A 285 -0.71 19.60 -5.56
N ASP A 286 -0.26 18.51 -6.20
CA ASP A 286 -1.00 17.87 -7.30
C ASP A 286 -2.19 17.01 -6.80
N LYS A 287 -2.29 16.78 -5.49
CA LYS A 287 -3.40 16.08 -4.83
C LYS A 287 -4.54 17.03 -4.58
N TRP A 288 -5.74 16.70 -5.08
CA TRP A 288 -6.93 17.53 -4.92
C TRP A 288 -7.20 17.91 -3.46
N PHE A 289 -7.00 16.97 -2.55
CA PHE A 289 -7.24 17.21 -1.13
C PHE A 289 -6.16 18.04 -0.43
N CYS A 290 -4.95 18.10 -0.94
CA CYS A 290 -3.82 18.69 -0.25
C CYS A 290 -3.70 20.18 -0.58
N ASN A 291 -4.47 21.00 0.13
CA ASN A 291 -4.51 22.44 -0.11
C ASN A 291 -4.74 23.25 1.17
N ARG A 292 -4.39 24.54 1.13
CA ARG A 292 -4.54 25.44 2.29
C ARG A 292 -5.99 25.61 2.74
N GLY A 293 -6.98 25.50 1.85
CA GLY A 293 -8.39 25.59 2.25
C GLY A 293 -8.78 24.50 3.25
N ARG A 294 -8.22 23.30 3.12
CA ARG A 294 -8.52 22.15 3.99
C ARG A 294 -7.58 21.99 5.18
N PHE A 295 -6.38 22.54 5.11
CA PHE A 295 -5.33 22.31 6.11
C PHE A 295 -4.77 23.59 6.76
N GLY A 296 -5.11 24.78 6.26
CA GLY A 296 -4.68 26.06 6.83
C GLY A 296 -5.60 26.52 7.95
N GLY A 297 -5.24 26.23 9.20
CA GLY A 297 -6.01 26.67 10.38
C GLY A 297 -7.39 26.01 10.52
N SER A 298 -7.60 24.88 9.83
CA SER A 298 -8.90 24.22 9.66
C SER A 298 -9.36 23.35 10.81
N GLY A 299 -8.43 22.82 11.63
CA GLY A 299 -8.75 21.76 12.59
C GLY A 299 -8.99 20.38 11.95
N THR A 300 -8.78 20.22 10.64
CA THR A 300 -8.84 18.91 9.94
C THR A 300 -7.88 17.94 10.60
N GLN A 301 -8.39 16.78 11.00
CA GLN A 301 -7.58 15.69 11.55
C GLN A 301 -7.34 14.60 10.50
N VAL A 302 -6.14 14.01 10.51
CA VAL A 302 -5.77 12.94 9.59
C VAL A 302 -5.22 11.75 10.35
N PHE A 303 -5.66 10.57 9.94
CA PHE A 303 -5.25 9.30 10.54
C PHE A 303 -4.82 8.31 9.46
N ALA A 304 -3.82 7.49 9.76
CA ALA A 304 -3.43 6.35 8.95
C ALA A 304 -3.80 5.04 9.66
N ALA A 305 -4.40 4.09 8.94
CA ALA A 305 -4.73 2.78 9.47
C ALA A 305 -3.46 1.96 9.75
N ARG A 306 -3.47 1.24 10.87
CA ARG A 306 -2.37 0.37 11.33
C ARG A 306 -2.91 -1.04 11.59
N PHE A 307 -2.11 -2.04 11.29
CA PHE A 307 -2.39 -3.43 11.60
C PHE A 307 -1.62 -3.91 12.84
N ASP A 308 -0.41 -3.38 13.05
CA ASP A 308 0.43 -3.75 14.18
C ASP A 308 -0.16 -3.35 15.54
N ARG A 309 0.03 -4.23 16.54
CA ARG A 309 -0.31 -3.93 17.93
C ARG A 309 0.80 -3.19 18.68
N LEU A 310 2.00 -3.16 18.12
CA LEU A 310 3.17 -2.58 18.74
C LEU A 310 3.29 -1.13 18.29
N SER A 311 3.14 -0.21 19.24
CA SER A 311 3.49 1.19 19.12
C SER A 311 5.00 1.32 18.86
N ALA A 312 5.45 1.10 17.64
CA ALA A 312 6.70 1.70 17.21
C ALA A 312 6.47 3.21 17.30
N LEU A 313 7.19 3.88 18.22
CA LEU A 313 7.24 5.35 18.41
C LEU A 313 6.26 5.97 19.42
N GLY A 314 6.00 5.34 20.57
CA GLY A 314 5.42 6.06 21.72
C GLY A 314 4.05 6.70 21.48
N GLN A 315 3.31 6.19 20.48
CA GLN A 315 1.96 6.63 20.16
C GLN A 315 0.93 5.94 21.05
N ASP A 316 -0.17 6.66 21.28
CA ASP A 316 -1.28 6.22 22.12
C ASP A 316 -1.88 4.91 21.59
N VAL A 317 -1.73 3.83 22.37
CA VAL A 317 -2.26 2.50 22.05
C VAL A 317 -3.79 2.51 21.92
N ALA A 318 -4.46 3.58 22.37
CA ALA A 318 -5.88 3.80 22.24
C ALA A 318 -6.29 4.59 20.98
N LEU A 319 -5.35 4.97 20.11
CA LEU A 319 -5.68 5.66 18.86
C LEU A 319 -6.22 4.67 17.81
N HIS A 320 -7.36 5.02 17.23
CA HIS A 320 -8.05 4.21 16.24
C HIS A 320 -8.23 5.01 14.95
N PHE A 321 -8.27 4.31 13.80
CA PHE A 321 -8.59 4.93 12.53
C PHE A 321 -10.10 5.19 12.47
N PRO A 322 -10.55 6.46 12.40
CA PRO A 322 -11.97 6.78 12.38
C PRO A 322 -12.54 6.52 10.98
N MET A 323 -13.29 5.43 10.84
CA MET A 323 -14.02 5.11 9.63
C MET A 323 -15.25 6.01 9.52
N SER A 324 -15.34 6.86 8.49
CA SER A 324 -16.44 7.83 8.33
C SER A 324 -17.83 7.19 8.25
N TRP A 325 -17.91 5.92 7.84
CA TRP A 325 -19.13 5.11 7.77
C TRP A 325 -19.43 4.30 9.04
N ASP A 326 -18.49 4.23 10.00
CA ASP A 326 -18.59 3.41 11.21
C ASP A 326 -17.78 4.05 12.36
N LEU A 327 -18.11 5.30 12.68
CA LEU A 327 -17.35 6.14 13.62
C LEU A 327 -17.30 5.60 15.06
N ALA A 328 -18.18 4.65 15.43
CA ALA A 328 -18.19 4.03 16.75
C ALA A 328 -17.19 2.87 16.86
N ASN A 329 -16.71 2.36 15.72
CA ASN A 329 -15.79 1.23 15.68
C ASN A 329 -14.40 1.63 16.18
N ARG A 330 -13.83 0.78 17.03
CA ARG A 330 -12.48 0.92 17.61
C ARG A 330 -11.63 -0.31 17.31
N GLY A 331 -12.00 -1.08 16.29
CA GLY A 331 -11.29 -2.30 15.92
C GLY A 331 -10.06 -2.05 15.04
N VAL A 332 -10.05 -0.94 14.29
CA VAL A 332 -8.93 -0.57 13.43
C VAL A 332 -8.04 0.44 14.16
N ARG A 333 -6.76 0.10 14.33
CA ARG A 333 -5.79 1.00 14.97
C ARG A 333 -5.42 2.15 14.03
N GLY A 334 -5.08 3.29 14.62
CA GLY A 334 -4.75 4.50 13.89
C GLY A 334 -3.42 5.09 14.33
N GLU A 335 -2.74 5.75 13.40
CA GLU A 335 -1.64 6.67 13.64
C GLU A 335 -2.11 8.09 13.32
N ASN A 336 -1.82 9.06 14.19
CA ASN A 336 -2.17 10.46 13.93
C ASN A 336 -1.15 11.09 12.95
N ARG A 337 -1.64 11.49 11.78
CA ARG A 337 -0.85 12.13 10.70
C ARG A 337 -1.13 13.63 10.58
N THR A 338 -1.97 14.19 11.43
CA THR A 338 -2.49 15.56 11.33
C THR A 338 -1.38 16.60 11.17
N ASN A 339 -0.32 16.54 11.99
CA ASN A 339 0.78 17.51 11.93
C ASN A 339 1.53 17.45 10.60
N PHE A 340 1.75 16.25 10.05
CA PHE A 340 2.42 16.07 8.77
C PHE A 340 1.60 16.70 7.64
N TYR A 341 0.31 16.35 7.53
CA TYR A 341 -0.57 16.90 6.50
C TYR A 341 -0.82 18.40 6.66
N THR A 342 -0.97 18.89 7.90
CA THR A 342 -1.10 20.33 8.16
C THR A 342 0.14 21.08 7.66
N ARG A 343 1.34 20.58 7.94
CA ARG A 343 2.60 21.21 7.50
C ARG A 343 2.73 21.19 5.97
N VAL A 344 2.51 20.04 5.34
CA VAL A 344 2.72 19.87 3.90
C VAL A 344 1.63 20.56 3.08
N CYS A 345 0.35 20.32 3.40
CA CYS A 345 -0.77 20.77 2.58
C CYS A 345 -1.17 22.24 2.79
N SER A 346 -0.81 22.86 3.93
CA SER A 346 -1.04 24.31 4.12
C SER A 346 -0.10 25.19 3.28
N ALA A 347 1.01 24.63 2.81
CA ALA A 347 1.93 25.30 1.88
C ALA A 347 1.38 25.33 0.45
N CYS A 348 0.50 24.40 0.09
CA CYS A 348 -0.12 24.34 -1.23
C CYS A 348 -1.12 25.49 -1.45
N PRO A 349 -1.33 25.92 -2.71
CA PRO A 349 -2.32 26.94 -3.04
C PRO A 349 -3.71 26.59 -2.52
N HIS A 350 -4.60 27.58 -2.42
CA HIS A 350 -6.01 27.28 -2.16
C HIS A 350 -6.52 26.44 -3.33
N GLY A 351 -7.07 25.25 -3.05
CA GLY A 351 -7.56 24.36 -4.10
C GLY A 351 -8.61 25.11 -4.93
N GLN A 352 -8.50 25.06 -6.26
CA GLN A 352 -9.61 25.47 -7.10
C GLN A 352 -10.75 24.50 -6.86
N ALA A 353 -11.95 25.02 -6.65
CA ALA A 353 -13.18 24.23 -6.54
C ALA A 353 -13.56 23.67 -7.91
N THR A 354 -12.71 22.84 -8.52
CA THR A 354 -13.15 22.00 -9.64
C THR A 354 -13.56 20.65 -9.06
N ALA A 355 -14.77 20.65 -8.50
CA ALA A 355 -15.49 19.43 -8.21
C ALA A 355 -15.89 18.78 -9.54
N ASN A 356 -15.38 17.57 -9.75
CA ASN A 356 -16.10 16.48 -10.42
C ASN A 356 -15.41 15.18 -9.97
N LEU A 357 -15.59 14.86 -8.69
CA LEU A 357 -15.41 13.52 -8.14
C LEU A 357 -16.78 13.02 -7.68
#